data_AF-A0A6B3I061-F1
#
_entry.id   AF-A0A6B3I061-F1
#
_cell.length_a   1.000
_cell.length_b   1.000
_cell.length_c   1.000
_cell.angle_alpha   90.00
_cell.angle_beta   90.00
_cell.angle_gamma   90.00
#
_symmetry.space_group_name_H-M   'P 1'
#
loop_
_entity.id
_entity.type
_entity.pdbx_description
1 polymer ?
#
loop_
_entity_poly.entity_id
_entity_poly.type
_entity_poly.pdbx_seq_one_letter_code
_entity_poly.pdbx_strand_id
1 'polypeptide(L)'
;KLFRIRTFSLVAVISFVIGFAMFGAMTYLPTFLQVVHGITPTMSGVHMLPMVLGLLLTSTASGQIVSRTGRWKVFPLAGTALTAAGLLLLHRLTPDSSTWEMSLYFFVFGAGLGLVMQVLVL
;
A
#
# COMPACT_ATOMS: atom_id res chain seq x y z
N LYS A 1 16.34 14.07 22.25
CA LYS A 1 17.23 14.31 21.09
C LYS A 1 16.96 13.30 19.93
N LEU A 2 15.69 12.97 19.64
CA LEU A 2 15.33 11.97 18.62
C LEU A 2 15.08 12.61 17.22
N PHE A 3 14.47 13.79 17.20
CA PHE A 3 14.15 14.55 15.97
C PHE A 3 15.35 15.20 15.25
N ARG A 4 16.57 15.11 15.80
CA ARG A 4 17.80 15.62 15.14
C ARG A 4 18.33 14.64 14.07
N ILE A 5 17.84 13.41 14.06
CA ILE A 5 18.17 12.40 13.05
C ILE A 5 17.16 12.59 11.90
N ARG A 6 17.58 13.19 10.79
CA ARG A 6 16.74 13.41 9.59
C ARG A 6 15.97 12.15 9.16
N THR A 7 16.60 10.99 9.27
CA THR A 7 16.00 9.69 8.99
C THR A 7 14.80 9.38 9.87
N PHE A 8 14.86 9.70 11.17
CA PHE A 8 13.76 9.45 12.10
C PHE A 8 12.56 10.35 11.79
N SER A 9 12.81 11.63 11.49
CA SER A 9 11.76 12.57 11.08
C SER A 9 11.10 12.16 9.76
N LEU A 10 11.89 11.70 8.79
CA LEU A 10 11.38 11.18 7.51
C LEU A 10 10.51 9.93 7.71
N VAL A 11 10.99 8.95 8.48
CA VAL A 11 10.23 7.73 8.76
C VAL A 11 8.93 8.04 9.52
N ALA A 12 8.97 8.96 10.49
CA ALA A 12 7.77 9.37 11.22
C ALA A 12 6.70 10.00 10.31
N VAL A 13 7.10 10.89 9.39
CA VAL A 13 6.19 11.49 8.41
C VAL A 13 5.65 10.44 7.44
N ILE A 14 6.51 9.52 6.96
CA ILE A 14 6.11 8.42 6.08
C ILE A 14 5.07 7.52 6.77
N SER A 15 5.32 7.10 8.00
CA SER A 15 4.39 6.28 8.77
C SER A 15 3.07 7.00 9.03
N PHE A 16 3.10 8.31 9.26
CA PHE A 16 1.89 9.11 9.41
C PHE A 16 1.05 9.14 8.13
N VAL A 17 1.66 9.42 6.98
CA VAL A 17 0.97 9.45 5.68
C VAL A 17 0.42 8.08 5.31
N ILE A 18 1.19 7.02 5.57
CA ILE A 18 0.76 5.64 5.25
C ILE A 18 -0.32 5.16 6.20
N GLY A 19 -0.26 5.53 7.49
CA GLY A 19 -1.37 5.29 8.41
C GLY A 19 -2.66 5.90 7.87
N PHE A 20 -2.62 7.16 7.42
CA PHE A 20 -3.78 7.82 6.82
C PHE A 20 -4.25 7.11 5.54
N ALA A 21 -3.33 6.73 4.65
CA ALA A 21 -3.66 6.00 3.42
C ALA A 21 -4.25 4.60 3.71
N MET A 22 -3.75 3.88 4.70
CA MET A 22 -4.29 2.58 5.12
C MET A 22 -5.70 2.69 5.65
N PHE A 23 -5.95 3.62 6.58
CA PHE A 23 -7.29 3.84 7.12
C PHE A 23 -8.26 4.28 6.01
N GLY A 24 -7.82 5.21 5.16
CA GLY A 24 -8.59 5.65 4.00
C GLY A 24 -8.93 4.49 3.08
N ALA A 25 -7.95 3.67 2.69
CA ALA A 25 -8.18 2.55 1.79
C ALA A 25 -9.04 1.43 2.40
N MET A 26 -8.81 1.06 3.67
CA MET A 26 -9.59 0.02 4.34
C MET A 26 -11.08 0.36 4.45
N THR A 27 -11.41 1.64 4.64
CA THR A 27 -12.81 2.08 4.69
C THR A 27 -13.36 2.38 3.30
N TYR A 28 -12.61 3.10 2.46
CA TYR A 28 -13.11 3.61 1.19
C TYR A 28 -13.17 2.57 0.08
N LEU A 29 -12.15 1.70 -0.09
CA LEU A 29 -12.14 0.73 -1.20
C LEU A 29 -13.34 -0.24 -1.15
N PRO A 30 -13.65 -0.89 -0.02
CA PRO A 30 -14.79 -1.80 0.05
C PRO A 30 -16.10 -1.06 -0.22
N THR A 31 -16.26 0.15 0.32
CA THR A 31 -17.46 0.97 0.10
C THR A 31 -17.55 1.41 -1.37
N PHE A 32 -16.46 1.82 -2.00
CA PHE A 32 -16.42 2.19 -3.42
C PHE A 32 -16.83 1.01 -4.30
N LEU A 33 -16.28 -0.18 -4.05
CA LEU A 33 -16.63 -1.39 -4.78
C LEU A 33 -18.11 -1.76 -4.61
N GLN A 34 -18.64 -1.66 -3.39
CA GLN A 34 -20.04 -2.00 -3.12
C GLN A 34 -21.03 -0.95 -3.68
N VAL A 35 -20.69 0.34 -3.63
CA VAL A 35 -21.59 1.45 -4.01
C VAL A 35 -21.49 1.78 -5.50
N VAL A 36 -20.29 1.83 -6.08
CA VAL A 36 -20.06 2.25 -7.48
C VAL A 36 -20.19 1.08 -8.44
N HIS A 37 -19.62 -0.09 -8.09
CA HIS A 37 -19.73 -1.27 -8.94
C HIS A 37 -20.94 -2.15 -8.60
N GLY A 38 -21.70 -1.83 -7.55
CA GLY A 38 -22.90 -2.56 -7.15
C GLY A 38 -22.66 -4.03 -6.81
N ILE A 39 -21.40 -4.42 -6.59
CA ILE A 39 -21.02 -5.81 -6.34
C ILE A 39 -21.22 -6.16 -4.88
N THR A 40 -21.58 -7.42 -4.62
CA THR A 40 -21.80 -7.93 -3.27
C THR A 40 -20.51 -7.85 -2.43
N PRO A 41 -20.61 -7.74 -1.09
CA PRO A 41 -19.45 -7.65 -0.20
C PRO A 41 -18.44 -8.78 -0.41
N THR A 42 -18.93 -9.98 -0.74
CA THR A 42 -18.11 -11.16 -1.03
C THR A 42 -17.27 -10.98 -2.28
N MET A 43 -17.83 -10.44 -3.36
CA MET A 43 -17.11 -10.17 -4.61
C MET A 43 -16.13 -9.01 -4.46
N SER A 44 -16.48 -7.99 -3.66
CA SER A 44 -15.54 -6.92 -3.30
C SER A 44 -14.28 -7.47 -2.62
N GLY A 45 -14.42 -8.49 -1.76
CA GLY A 45 -13.29 -9.17 -1.15
C GLY A 45 -12.40 -9.89 -2.18
N VAL A 46 -12.99 -10.52 -3.19
CA VAL A 46 -12.25 -11.17 -4.30
C VAL A 46 -11.44 -10.15 -5.09
N HIS A 47 -12.01 -8.99 -5.39
CA HIS A 47 -11.30 -7.90 -6.09
C HIS A 47 -10.16 -7.30 -5.27
N MET A 48 -10.14 -7.48 -3.95
CA MET A 48 -9.03 -7.04 -3.10
C MET A 48 -7.90 -8.08 -2.99
N LEU A 49 -8.07 -9.31 -3.53
CA LEU A 49 -7.00 -10.32 -3.55
C LEU A 49 -5.70 -9.85 -4.22
N PRO A 50 -5.71 -9.11 -5.35
CA PRO A 50 -4.50 -8.52 -5.94
C PRO A 50 -3.76 -7.60 -4.96
N MET A 51 -4.49 -6.85 -4.13
CA MET A 51 -3.89 -6.01 -3.09
C MET A 51 -3.14 -6.85 -2.05
N VAL A 52 -3.77 -7.94 -1.58
CA VAL A 52 -3.17 -8.85 -0.61
C VAL A 52 -1.95 -9.55 -1.21
N LEU A 53 -2.01 -9.97 -2.48
CA LEU A 53 -0.88 -10.56 -3.20
C LEU A 53 0.30 -9.59 -3.31
N GLY A 54 0.04 -8.33 -3.71
CA GLY A 54 1.05 -7.29 -3.77
C GLY A 54 1.71 -7.06 -2.41
N LEU A 55 0.90 -7.00 -1.35
CA LEU A 55 1.37 -6.84 0.02
C LEU A 55 2.24 -8.02 0.47
N LEU A 56 1.80 -9.25 0.26
CA LEU A 56 2.55 -10.45 0.68
C LEU A 56 3.87 -10.59 -0.07
N LEU A 57 3.88 -10.37 -1.39
CA LEU A 57 5.08 -10.47 -2.21
C LEU A 57 6.11 -9.43 -1.79
N THR A 58 5.69 -8.18 -1.63
CA THR A 58 6.60 -7.08 -1.27
C THR A 58 7.05 -7.11 0.17
N SER A 59 6.19 -7.49 1.11
CA SER A 59 6.58 -7.71 2.51
C SER A 59 7.60 -8.84 2.61
N THR A 60 7.33 -9.99 1.97
CA THR A 60 8.28 -11.12 1.98
C THR A 60 9.61 -10.77 1.32
N ALA A 61 9.56 -10.14 0.13
CA ALA A 61 10.77 -9.73 -0.59
C ALA A 61 11.58 -8.70 0.19
N SER A 62 10.94 -7.66 0.73
CA SER A 62 11.62 -6.65 1.54
C SER A 62 12.23 -7.26 2.80
N GLY A 63 11.53 -8.17 3.48
CA GLY A 63 12.06 -8.91 4.63
C GLY A 63 13.30 -9.73 4.31
N GLN A 64 13.26 -10.49 3.22
CA GLN A 64 14.41 -11.28 2.76
C GLN A 64 15.60 -10.39 2.38
N ILE A 65 15.36 -9.28 1.67
CA ILE A 65 16.43 -8.39 1.23
C ILE A 65 17.02 -7.64 2.43
N VAL A 66 16.21 -7.15 3.37
CA VAL A 66 16.70 -6.50 4.61
C VAL A 66 17.53 -7.47 5.43
N SER A 67 17.08 -8.72 5.58
CA SER A 67 17.82 -9.77 6.29
C SER A 67 19.18 -10.07 5.64
N ARG A 68 19.26 -10.04 4.30
CA ARG A 68 20.51 -10.28 3.56
C ARG A 68 21.44 -9.08 3.45
N THR A 69 20.93 -7.86 3.32
CA THR A 69 21.74 -6.66 3.03
C THR A 69 21.94 -5.72 4.21
N GLY A 70 21.14 -5.86 5.28
CA GLY A 70 21.16 -4.96 6.44
C GLY A 70 20.73 -3.51 6.14
N ARG A 71 20.34 -3.20 4.90
CA ARG A 71 20.00 -1.84 4.43
C ARG A 71 18.49 -1.59 4.53
N TRP A 72 18.01 -1.29 5.73
CA TRP A 72 16.61 -1.02 6.02
C TRP A 72 16.10 0.34 5.50
N LYS A 73 16.96 1.34 5.33
CA LYS A 73 16.54 2.75 5.07
C LYS A 73 15.90 3.00 3.71
N VAL A 74 16.18 2.18 2.70
CA VAL A 74 15.73 2.42 1.31
C VAL A 74 14.30 1.92 1.09
N PHE A 75 13.90 0.88 1.84
CA PHE A 75 12.57 0.26 1.76
C PHE A 75 11.40 1.19 2.11
N PRO A 76 11.41 1.94 3.23
CA PRO A 76 10.30 2.83 3.55
C PRO A 76 10.18 3.95 2.51
N LEU A 77 11.31 4.50 2.02
CA LEU A 77 11.28 5.54 0.98
C LEU A 77 10.67 5.00 -0.33
N ALA A 78 11.09 3.81 -0.77
CA ALA A 78 10.53 3.15 -1.95
C ALA A 78 9.05 2.79 -1.77
N GLY A 79 8.67 2.26 -0.59
CA GLY A 79 7.29 1.93 -0.26
C GLY A 79 6.38 3.14 -0.21
N THR A 80 6.85 4.29 0.29
CA THR A 80 6.08 5.54 0.28
C THR A 80 5.87 6.04 -1.15
N ALA A 81 6.93 6.04 -1.97
CA ALA A 81 6.83 6.44 -3.37
C ALA A 81 5.84 5.54 -4.14
N LEU A 82 5.89 4.23 -3.89
CA LEU A 82 4.99 3.27 -4.52
C LEU A 82 3.55 3.41 -4.02
N THR A 83 3.35 3.67 -2.72
CA THR A 83 2.02 3.91 -2.13
C THR A 83 1.41 5.20 -2.67
N ALA A 84 2.20 6.28 -2.81
CA ALA A 84 1.77 7.52 -3.42
C ALA A 84 1.40 7.33 -4.89
N ALA A 85 2.20 6.57 -5.65
CA ALA A 85 1.86 6.18 -7.02
C ALA A 85 0.56 5.36 -7.08
N GLY A 86 0.38 4.41 -6.15
CA GLY A 86 -0.85 3.63 -6.01
C GLY A 86 -2.08 4.49 -5.72
N LEU A 87 -1.97 5.49 -4.83
CA LEU A 87 -3.05 6.44 -4.56
C LEU A 87 -3.39 7.28 -5.79
N LEU A 88 -2.38 7.76 -6.52
CA LEU A 88 -2.58 8.52 -7.76
C LEU A 88 -3.25 7.69 -8.85
N LEU A 89 -2.91 6.39 -8.93
CA LEU A 89 -3.58 5.44 -9.82
C LEU A 89 -5.03 5.21 -9.40
N LEU A 90 -5.28 4.99 -8.11
CA LEU A 90 -6.64 4.83 -7.56
C LEU A 90 -7.50 6.08 -7.76
N HIS A 91 -6.91 7.27 -7.73
CA HIS A 91 -7.64 8.51 -8.03
C HIS A 91 -8.17 8.56 -9.47
N ARG A 92 -7.53 7.86 -10.41
CA ARG A 92 -7.99 7.75 -11.80
C ARG A 92 -9.03 6.65 -12.02
N LEU A 93 -9.43 5.93 -10.97
CA LEU A 93 -10.41 4.86 -11.07
C LEU A 93 -11.80 5.44 -11.34
N THR A 94 -12.25 5.33 -12.58
CA THR A 94 -13.62 5.65 -13.02
C THR A 94 -14.55 4.44 -12.92
N PRO A 95 -15.88 4.63 -12.83
CA PRO A 95 -16.86 3.53 -12.77
C PRO A 95 -16.79 2.57 -13.97
N ASP A 96 -16.36 3.06 -15.14
CA ASP A 96 -16.19 2.26 -16.37
C ASP A 96 -14.83 1.56 -16.48
N SER A 97 -13.97 1.65 -15.45
CA SER A 97 -12.61 1.08 -15.51
C SER A 97 -12.65 -0.44 -15.59
N SER A 98 -11.77 -1.03 -16.39
CA SER A 98 -11.73 -2.48 -16.56
C SER A 98 -11.28 -3.18 -15.26
N THR A 99 -11.78 -4.40 -15.03
CA THR A 99 -11.39 -5.23 -13.88
C THR A 99 -9.87 -5.45 -13.80
N TRP A 100 -9.19 -5.45 -14.95
CA TRP A 100 -7.75 -5.59 -15.04
C TRP A 100 -7.01 -4.36 -14.50
N GLU A 101 -7.41 -3.14 -14.89
CA GLU A 101 -6.82 -1.90 -14.39
C GLU A 101 -7.02 -1.75 -12.89
N MET A 102 -8.23 -2.05 -12.41
CA MET A 102 -8.54 -2.03 -10.98
C MET A 102 -7.65 -3.01 -10.18
N SER A 103 -7.48 -4.23 -10.70
CA SER A 103 -6.61 -5.23 -10.09
C SER A 103 -5.14 -4.78 -10.06
N LEU A 104 -4.67 -4.13 -11.13
CA LEU A 104 -3.32 -3.58 -11.19
C LEU A 104 -3.12 -2.44 -10.17
N TYR A 105 -4.09 -1.54 -10.03
CA TYR A 105 -4.00 -0.41 -9.09
C TYR A 105 -4.01 -0.89 -7.65
N PHE A 106 -4.89 -1.85 -7.33
CA PHE A 106 -4.90 -2.52 -6.03
C PHE A 106 -3.60 -3.28 -5.76
N PHE A 107 -3.04 -3.97 -6.74
CA PHE A 107 -1.76 -4.63 -6.61
C PHE A 107 -0.62 -3.64 -6.30
N VAL A 108 -0.53 -2.54 -7.04
CA VAL A 108 0.50 -1.50 -6.82
C VAL A 108 0.35 -0.85 -5.45
N PHE A 109 -0.89 -0.53 -5.05
CA PHE A 109 -1.16 0.03 -3.73
C PHE A 109 -0.81 -0.95 -2.60
N GLY A 110 -1.24 -2.22 -2.71
CA GLY A 110 -0.90 -3.28 -1.76
C GLY A 110 0.60 -3.55 -1.68
N ALA A 111 1.30 -3.52 -2.82
CA ALA A 111 2.75 -3.62 -2.89
C ALA A 111 3.46 -2.46 -2.16
N GLY A 112 2.94 -1.23 -2.28
CA GLY A 112 3.44 -0.08 -1.53
C GLY A 112 3.28 -0.25 -0.01
N LEU A 113 2.11 -0.75 0.41
CA LEU A 113 1.82 -1.02 1.82
C LEU A 113 2.70 -2.14 2.40
N GLY A 114 2.93 -3.23 1.66
CA GLY A 114 3.75 -4.35 2.12
C GLY A 114 5.22 -3.96 2.35
N LEU A 115 5.76 -3.07 1.51
CA LEU A 115 7.10 -2.49 1.69
C LEU A 115 7.25 -1.68 2.99
N VAL A 116 6.17 -1.05 3.45
CA VAL A 116 6.21 -0.18 4.64
C VAL A 116 5.90 -0.94 5.92
N MET A 117 4.96 -1.88 5.88
CA MET A 117 4.65 -2.74 7.03
C MET A 117 5.89 -3.49 7.54
N GLN A 118 6.80 -3.90 6.64
CA GLN A 118 8.06 -4.53 7.02
C GLN A 118 8.91 -3.65 7.95
N VAL A 119 8.91 -2.33 7.74
CA VAL A 119 9.71 -1.37 8.50
C VAL A 119 9.08 -1.03 9.84
N LEU A 120 7.76 -1.15 9.96
CA LEU A 120 7.04 -0.94 11.23
C LEU A 120 7.17 -2.13 12.18
N VAL A 121 7.37 -3.33 11.64
CA VAL A 121 7.49 -4.58 12.42
C VAL A 121 8.94 -4.87 12.84
N LEU A 122 9.93 -4.40 12.06
CA LEU A 122 11.37 -4.49 12.37
C LEU A 122 11.83 -3.39 13.33
#